data_AF-A0A1V9EL39-F1
#
_entry.id   AF-A0A1V9EL39-F1
#
_cell.length_a   1.000
_cell.length_b   1.000
_cell.length_c   1.000
_cell.angle_alpha   90.00
_cell.angle_beta   90.00
_cell.angle_gamma   90.00
#
_symmetry.space_group_name_H-M   'P 1'
#
loop_
_entity.id
_entity.type
_entity.pdbx_description
1 polymer ?
#
loop_
_entity_poly.entity_id
_entity_poly.type
_entity_poly.pdbx_seq_one_letter_code
_entity_poly.pdbx_strand_id
1 'polypeptide(L)'
;MSLEKNYDATFCGKLPIHQTNSIQPHGVLLLLDDTITTVLQVSENVPELLRQSAREIAGKPVTAILSAQSIHKLRISIRKGVDEKIPLTLSFNLKDSEEQVLCLVHTVEEGCMIEALLKSFYPLQGRTFIHIYQRVKQVMQYINRGETLTDVCHVAVQELKRATGFDKVMIYRFDEEWNGTVLAEEAEEEMERYLGLTFPASDIPKPARDMYVKNPYRLIPNRDYEAVKLYPLINPVSKGFTNLLNADLRSVATVHLEYLKNMQVMASMSARILYQDKLWGLIACHHRVAKYLSFEECSVVEMISNIVSQKIASLQNAEGVMLRQQLTRQFATLVENFVNRNSMMEAFLENAGLLQEYLRANGIAICWEGQIETLGQTPDVGDIETLAYWLRQKARQQIFHEHQLPLVFEEGMNFTATGSGILALPIQPDRGNYLIAFRPEIITTISWGGNPNDAVQFEPNSTIYHPRHSFKIWQQTVRQTAIPWRNEEIAAAEQFRNFLVQHTLNRLN
;
A
#
# COMPACT_ATOMS: atom_id res chain seq x y z
N MET A 1 -14.24 -8.47 -23.40
CA MET A 1 -14.87 -8.64 -22.08
C MET A 1 -14.21 -9.78 -21.31
N SER A 2 -13.20 -9.50 -20.50
CA SER A 2 -12.98 -10.23 -19.25
C SER A 2 -13.41 -9.26 -18.15
N LEU A 3 -14.61 -9.46 -17.59
CA LEU A 3 -14.94 -8.87 -16.29
C LEU A 3 -13.90 -9.44 -15.32
N GLU A 4 -12.86 -8.66 -15.03
CA GLU A 4 -11.90 -9.01 -13.99
C GLU A 4 -12.69 -9.26 -12.71
N LYS A 5 -12.66 -10.50 -12.21
CA LYS A 5 -13.36 -10.86 -10.99
C LYS A 5 -12.72 -10.09 -9.83
N ASN A 6 -13.36 -9.02 -9.36
CA ASN A 6 -12.91 -8.24 -8.22
C ASN A 6 -13.17 -9.00 -6.90
N TYR A 7 -12.29 -9.96 -6.61
CA TYR A 7 -12.34 -10.78 -5.40
C TYR A 7 -12.03 -9.98 -4.12
N ASP A 8 -11.31 -8.86 -4.23
CA ASP A 8 -10.95 -7.98 -3.12
C ASP A 8 -12.20 -7.40 -2.43
N ALA A 9 -13.11 -6.79 -3.19
CA ALA A 9 -14.32 -6.16 -2.63
C ALA A 9 -15.41 -7.16 -2.19
N THR A 10 -15.45 -8.35 -2.78
CA THR A 10 -16.61 -9.26 -2.65
C THR A 10 -16.41 -10.41 -1.66
N PHE A 11 -15.20 -10.98 -1.58
CA PHE A 11 -14.89 -12.16 -0.75
C PHE A 11 -13.76 -11.91 0.25
N CYS A 12 -12.56 -11.57 -0.20
CA CYS A 12 -11.40 -11.42 0.68
C CYS A 12 -11.55 -10.23 1.63
N GLY A 13 -12.16 -9.13 1.16
CA GLY A 13 -12.39 -7.91 1.94
C GLY A 13 -13.43 -8.03 3.07
N LYS A 14 -14.16 -9.15 3.17
CA LYS A 14 -15.11 -9.40 4.26
C LYS A 14 -14.53 -10.22 5.41
N LEU A 15 -13.29 -10.69 5.31
CA LEU A 15 -12.70 -11.54 6.35
C LEU A 15 -12.52 -10.71 7.64
N PRO A 16 -13.12 -11.11 8.78
CA PRO A 16 -13.01 -10.37 10.03
C PRO A 16 -11.64 -10.62 10.68
N ILE A 17 -10.57 -10.14 10.04
CA ILE A 17 -9.17 -10.30 10.49
C ILE A 17 -8.90 -9.72 11.88
N HIS A 18 -9.80 -8.88 12.38
CA HIS A 18 -9.76 -8.28 13.70
C HIS A 18 -10.39 -9.15 14.81
N GLN A 19 -11.23 -10.12 14.45
CA GLN A 19 -12.02 -10.94 15.38
C GLN A 19 -11.50 -12.38 15.47
N THR A 20 -10.18 -12.57 15.42
CA THR A 20 -9.58 -13.91 15.57
C THR A 20 -9.62 -14.40 17.02
N ASN A 21 -9.75 -13.47 17.98
CA ASN A 21 -9.76 -13.70 19.43
C ASN A 21 -8.66 -14.69 19.91
N SER A 22 -7.54 -14.67 19.20
CA SER A 22 -6.42 -15.56 19.39
C SER A 22 -5.12 -14.87 19.02
N ILE A 23 -4.04 -15.35 19.60
CA ILE A 23 -2.68 -14.84 19.45
C ILE A 23 -1.74 -15.92 18.92
N GLN A 24 -0.58 -15.49 18.44
CA GLN A 24 0.57 -16.33 18.16
C GLN A 24 1.25 -16.72 19.50
N PRO A 25 1.75 -17.95 19.66
CA PRO A 25 2.15 -18.50 20.96
C PRO A 25 3.48 -17.97 21.52
N HIS A 26 4.19 -17.11 20.80
CA HIS A 26 5.53 -16.64 21.19
C HIS A 26 5.52 -15.49 22.21
N GLY A 27 4.33 -15.12 22.68
CA GLY A 27 4.11 -14.19 23.77
C GLY A 27 2.81 -14.51 24.50
N VAL A 28 2.58 -13.81 25.61
CA VAL A 28 1.35 -13.87 26.40
C VAL A 28 0.66 -12.52 26.30
N LEU A 29 -0.66 -12.53 26.09
CA LEU A 29 -1.48 -11.32 26.05
C LEU A 29 -2.32 -11.22 27.33
N LEU A 30 -2.30 -10.06 27.97
CA LEU A 30 -3.18 -9.73 29.10
C LEU A 30 -3.98 -8.46 28.76
N LEU A 31 -5.26 -8.47 29.10
CA LEU A 31 -6.12 -7.30 29.08
C LEU A 31 -6.50 -6.95 30.51
N LEU A 32 -6.14 -5.74 30.94
CA LEU A 32 -6.51 -5.17 32.23
C LEU A 32 -7.64 -4.16 32.03
N ASP A 33 -8.42 -3.93 33.08
CA ASP A 33 -9.41 -2.86 33.10
C ASP A 33 -8.76 -1.47 33.01
N ASP A 34 -9.57 -0.45 32.72
CA ASP A 34 -9.11 0.92 32.54
C ASP A 34 -8.46 1.53 33.80
N THR A 35 -8.78 1.01 34.99
CA THR A 35 -8.17 1.43 36.27
C THR A 35 -6.92 0.62 36.65
N ILE A 36 -6.56 -0.40 35.87
CA ILE A 36 -5.40 -1.28 36.12
C ILE A 36 -5.51 -1.86 37.54
N THR A 37 -6.66 -2.46 37.84
CA THR A 37 -6.97 -3.13 39.10
C THR A 37 -7.28 -4.60 38.92
N THR A 38 -7.87 -4.97 37.78
CA THR A 38 -8.38 -6.33 37.53
C THR A 38 -7.92 -6.85 36.18
N VAL A 39 -7.55 -8.13 36.11
CA VAL A 39 -7.28 -8.82 34.84
C VAL A 39 -8.61 -9.20 34.19
N LEU A 40 -8.96 -8.60 33.06
CA LEU A 40 -10.19 -8.90 32.34
C LEU A 40 -10.07 -10.18 31.52
N GLN A 41 -8.98 -10.32 30.77
CA GLN A 41 -8.69 -11.49 29.95
C GLN A 41 -7.20 -11.77 29.91
N VAL A 42 -6.85 -13.02 29.63
CA VAL A 42 -5.47 -13.47 29.46
C VAL A 42 -5.41 -14.60 28.44
N SER A 43 -4.33 -14.71 27.67
CA SER A 43 -4.15 -15.82 26.74
C SER A 43 -3.92 -17.15 27.47
N GLU A 44 -4.42 -18.24 26.88
CA GLU A 44 -4.39 -19.57 27.51
C GLU A 44 -2.98 -20.11 27.75
N ASN A 45 -1.97 -19.61 27.03
CA ASN A 45 -0.55 -19.94 27.21
C ASN A 45 0.14 -19.18 28.36
N VAL A 46 -0.59 -18.41 29.17
CA VAL A 46 -0.02 -17.74 30.34
C VAL A 46 0.70 -18.65 31.36
N PRO A 47 0.43 -19.97 31.49
CA PRO A 47 1.26 -20.85 32.32
C PRO A 47 2.75 -20.81 31.96
N GLU A 48 3.10 -20.52 30.70
CA GLU A 48 4.50 -20.39 30.26
C GLU A 48 5.22 -19.22 30.93
N LEU A 49 4.46 -18.17 31.32
CA LEU A 49 4.98 -17.01 32.03
C LEU A 49 4.77 -17.10 33.55
N LEU A 50 3.54 -17.36 34.00
CA LEU A 50 3.16 -17.23 35.43
C LEU A 50 3.07 -18.56 36.18
N ARG A 51 3.21 -19.70 35.51
CA ARG A 51 3.01 -21.05 36.08
C ARG A 51 1.64 -21.23 36.76
N GLN A 52 0.65 -20.47 36.29
CA GLN A 52 -0.75 -20.48 36.72
C GLN A 52 -1.64 -20.56 35.48
N SER A 53 -2.80 -21.20 35.59
CA SER A 53 -3.77 -21.29 34.51
C SER A 53 -4.45 -19.95 34.24
N ALA A 54 -4.89 -19.73 33.00
CA ALA A 54 -5.66 -18.54 32.62
C ALA A 54 -6.92 -18.33 33.48
N ARG A 55 -7.55 -19.42 33.93
CA ARG A 55 -8.72 -19.39 34.81
C ARG A 55 -8.41 -18.93 36.24
N GLU A 56 -7.21 -19.20 36.73
CA GLU A 56 -6.78 -18.73 38.04
C GLU A 56 -6.46 -17.24 38.04
N ILE A 57 -6.08 -16.69 36.88
CA ILE A 57 -5.66 -15.29 36.71
C ILE A 57 -6.83 -14.38 36.32
N ALA A 58 -7.67 -14.78 35.37
CA ALA A 58 -8.74 -13.94 34.87
C ALA A 58 -9.76 -13.60 35.99
N GLY A 59 -10.15 -12.33 36.05
CA GLY A 59 -11.01 -11.77 37.10
C GLY A 59 -10.33 -11.54 38.45
N LYS A 60 -9.02 -11.79 38.58
CA LYS A 60 -8.27 -11.51 39.80
C LYS A 60 -7.69 -10.09 39.83
N PRO A 61 -7.37 -9.57 41.03
CA PRO A 61 -6.62 -8.33 41.16
C PRO A 61 -5.27 -8.41 40.44
N VAL A 62 -4.87 -7.33 39.77
CA VAL A 62 -3.57 -7.23 39.06
C VAL A 62 -2.39 -7.43 40.01
N THR A 63 -2.55 -7.09 41.29
CA THR A 63 -1.55 -7.35 42.35
C THR A 63 -1.22 -8.83 42.54
N ALA A 64 -2.09 -9.74 42.10
CA ALA A 64 -1.80 -11.17 42.12
C ALA A 64 -0.74 -11.58 41.09
N ILE A 65 -0.56 -10.80 40.02
CA ILE A 65 0.32 -11.15 38.89
C ILE A 65 1.45 -10.17 38.62
N LEU A 66 1.34 -8.91 39.08
CA LEU A 66 2.34 -7.86 38.86
C LEU A 66 2.81 -7.25 40.18
N SER A 67 4.08 -6.88 40.25
CA SER A 67 4.63 -6.17 41.40
C SER A 67 4.04 -4.76 41.53
N ALA A 68 3.96 -4.22 42.75
CA ALA A 68 3.42 -2.87 42.99
C ALA A 68 4.16 -1.78 42.18
N GLN A 69 5.47 -1.94 41.97
CA GLN A 69 6.27 -1.04 41.15
C GLN A 69 5.85 -1.10 39.68
N SER A 70 5.55 -2.28 39.15
CA SER A 70 5.10 -2.47 37.76
C SER A 70 3.72 -1.89 37.52
N ILE A 71 2.80 -2.07 38.48
CA ILE A 71 1.47 -1.44 38.45
C ILE A 71 1.58 0.09 38.44
N HIS A 72 2.47 0.64 39.27
CA HIS A 72 2.72 2.08 39.29
C HIS A 72 3.31 2.59 37.96
N LYS A 73 4.26 1.86 37.37
CA LYS A 73 4.80 2.17 36.02
C LYS A 73 3.69 2.20 34.97
N LEU A 74 2.85 1.17 34.93
CA LEU A 74 1.73 1.09 33.98
C LEU A 74 0.79 2.31 34.10
N ARG A 75 0.40 2.67 35.33
CA ARG A 75 -0.49 3.82 35.58
C ARG A 75 0.09 5.17 35.15
N ILE A 76 1.42 5.33 35.20
CA ILE A 76 2.08 6.56 34.76
C ILE A 76 2.23 6.60 33.24
N SER A 77 2.57 5.46 32.64
CA SER A 77 2.84 5.34 31.20
C SER A 77 1.56 5.35 30.35
N ILE A 78 0.47 4.76 30.85
CA ILE A 78 -0.80 4.70 30.13
C ILE A 78 -1.63 5.93 30.51
N ARG A 79 -1.80 6.84 29.54
CA ARG A 79 -2.72 7.97 29.66
C ARG A 79 -3.77 7.84 28.56
N LYS A 80 -5.04 8.15 28.89
CA LYS A 80 -6.11 8.18 27.89
C LYS A 80 -5.71 9.11 26.74
N GLY A 81 -5.76 8.60 25.51
CA GLY A 81 -5.38 9.32 24.29
C GLY A 81 -3.97 9.05 23.76
N VAL A 82 -3.19 8.16 24.39
CA VAL A 82 -1.94 7.64 23.80
C VAL A 82 -2.24 6.30 23.13
N ASP A 83 -2.27 6.31 21.80
CA ASP A 83 -2.55 5.14 20.95
C ASP A 83 -1.28 4.34 20.58
N GLU A 84 -0.09 4.86 20.93
CA GLU A 84 1.19 4.20 20.65
C GLU A 84 1.52 3.08 21.63
N LYS A 85 2.24 2.07 21.14
CA LYS A 85 2.75 0.96 21.95
C LYS A 85 4.01 1.39 22.69
N ILE A 86 4.01 1.18 24.00
CA ILE A 86 5.09 1.58 24.88
C ILE A 86 5.82 0.32 25.37
N PRO A 87 7.12 0.16 25.10
CA PRO A 87 7.92 -0.91 25.67
C PRO A 87 8.16 -0.64 27.16
N LEU A 88 7.77 -1.59 28.02
CA LEU A 88 7.96 -1.51 29.47
C LEU A 88 8.47 -2.84 30.02
N THR A 89 9.53 -2.78 30.83
CA THR A 89 9.94 -3.93 31.64
C THR A 89 9.06 -4.00 32.89
N LEU A 90 8.22 -5.04 32.94
CA LEU A 90 7.32 -5.35 34.04
C LEU A 90 7.85 -6.56 34.83
N SER A 91 7.73 -6.51 36.16
CA SER A 91 7.97 -7.64 37.05
C SER A 91 6.66 -8.40 37.29
N PHE A 92 6.63 -9.66 36.88
CA PHE A 92 5.56 -10.60 37.14
C PHE A 92 5.83 -11.40 38.41
N ASN A 93 4.82 -11.54 39.26
CA ASN A 93 4.92 -12.28 40.52
C ASN A 93 4.77 -13.78 40.24
N LEU A 94 5.81 -14.56 40.53
CA LEU A 94 5.76 -16.01 40.60
C LEU A 94 5.60 -16.44 42.07
N LYS A 95 5.32 -17.73 42.33
CA LYS A 95 5.13 -18.25 43.70
C LYS A 95 6.30 -17.90 44.64
N ASP A 96 7.54 -18.02 44.15
CA ASP A 96 8.75 -17.89 44.97
C ASP A 96 9.75 -16.84 44.45
N SER A 97 9.40 -16.09 43.39
CA SER A 97 10.31 -15.13 42.76
C SER A 97 9.54 -14.07 41.95
N GLU A 98 10.22 -13.03 41.49
CA GLU A 98 9.71 -12.16 40.43
C GLU A 98 10.44 -12.45 39.12
N GLU A 99 9.72 -12.37 38.01
CA GLU A 99 10.31 -12.45 36.68
C GLU A 99 10.13 -11.13 35.94
N GLN A 100 11.24 -10.51 35.53
CA GLN A 100 11.20 -9.32 34.68
C GLN A 100 11.05 -9.72 33.21
N VAL A 101 10.07 -9.09 32.55
CA VAL A 101 9.74 -9.32 31.14
C VAL A 101 9.54 -7.99 30.43
N LEU A 102 10.13 -7.85 29.25
CA LEU A 102 9.85 -6.74 28.35
C LEU A 102 8.46 -6.95 27.72
N CYS A 103 7.58 -5.98 27.92
CA CYS A 103 6.22 -6.02 27.43
C CYS A 103 5.94 -4.84 26.52
N LEU A 104 5.07 -5.03 25.53
CA LEU A 104 4.46 -3.93 24.80
C LEU A 104 3.12 -3.62 25.41
N VAL A 105 2.91 -2.35 25.73
CA VAL A 105 1.74 -1.89 26.45
C VAL A 105 1.06 -0.80 25.66
N HIS A 106 -0.25 -0.92 25.45
CA HIS A 106 -1.03 0.10 24.77
C HIS A 106 -2.46 0.17 25.30
N THR A 107 -3.10 1.31 25.06
CA THR A 107 -4.51 1.54 25.44
C THR A 107 -5.42 0.90 24.40
N VAL A 108 -6.48 0.26 24.86
CA VAL A 108 -7.63 -0.18 24.04
C VAL A 108 -8.92 0.36 24.66
N GLU A 109 -10.03 0.29 23.92
CA GLU A 109 -11.31 0.83 24.36
C GLU A 109 -11.73 0.29 25.74
N GLU A 110 -11.48 -0.99 26.00
CA GLU A 110 -11.85 -1.67 27.24
C GLU A 110 -10.82 -1.56 28.38
N GLY A 111 -9.64 -0.96 28.14
CA GLY A 111 -8.62 -0.78 29.17
C GLY A 111 -7.18 -0.81 28.66
N CYS A 112 -6.34 -1.62 29.29
CA CYS A 112 -4.90 -1.71 29.03
C CYS A 112 -4.52 -3.09 28.49
N MET A 113 -3.90 -3.14 27.31
CA MET A 113 -3.39 -4.36 26.72
C MET A 113 -1.88 -4.49 26.97
N ILE A 114 -1.45 -5.66 27.42
CA ILE A 114 -0.06 -6.01 27.70
C ILE A 114 0.30 -7.23 26.85
N GLU A 115 1.33 -7.11 26.03
CA GLU A 115 1.91 -8.18 25.22
C GLU A 115 3.29 -8.52 25.78
N ALA A 116 3.38 -9.60 26.55
CA ALA A 116 4.61 -10.06 27.20
C ALA A 116 5.32 -11.08 26.31
N LEU A 117 6.50 -10.72 25.79
CA LEU A 117 7.28 -11.61 24.93
C LEU A 117 7.97 -12.71 25.76
N LEU A 118 7.86 -13.97 25.33
CA LEU A 118 8.39 -15.11 26.08
C LEU A 118 9.90 -15.32 25.80
N LYS A 119 10.70 -15.37 26.86
CA LYS A 119 12.18 -15.51 26.75
C LYS A 119 12.64 -16.77 26.03
N SER A 120 11.82 -17.83 26.01
CA SER A 120 12.09 -19.06 25.27
C SER A 120 12.25 -18.81 23.76
N PHE A 121 11.55 -17.80 23.22
CA PHE A 121 11.63 -17.40 21.82
C PHE A 121 12.63 -16.27 21.58
N TYR A 122 12.90 -15.47 22.62
CA TYR A 122 13.77 -14.29 22.59
C TYR A 122 14.93 -14.43 23.58
N PRO A 123 15.90 -15.33 23.34
CA PRO A 123 17.06 -15.42 24.19
C PRO A 123 17.80 -14.08 24.17
N LEU A 124 18.27 -13.62 25.34
CA LEU A 124 19.00 -12.36 25.49
C LEU A 124 20.22 -12.36 24.57
N GLN A 125 20.12 -11.67 23.43
CA GLN A 125 21.27 -11.41 22.57
C GLN A 125 21.97 -10.16 23.09
N GLY A 126 23.27 -10.27 23.41
CA GLY A 126 24.10 -9.18 23.95
C GLY A 126 24.38 -8.04 22.99
N ARG A 127 23.41 -7.63 22.16
CA ARG A 127 23.55 -6.49 21.24
C ARG A 127 23.44 -5.20 22.04
N THR A 128 24.45 -4.36 21.92
CA THR A 128 24.45 -3.05 22.57
C THR A 128 23.65 -2.04 21.75
N PHE A 129 23.12 -1.02 22.42
CA PHE A 129 22.48 0.13 21.76
C PHE A 129 23.36 0.73 20.66
N ILE A 130 24.68 0.81 20.88
CA ILE A 130 25.65 1.36 19.92
C ILE A 130 25.61 0.58 18.60
N HIS A 131 25.56 -0.75 18.64
CA HIS A 131 25.52 -1.58 17.43
C HIS A 131 24.22 -1.33 16.63
N ILE A 132 23.09 -1.29 17.32
CA ILE A 132 21.78 -1.01 16.71
C ILE A 132 21.76 0.39 16.08
N TYR A 133 22.20 1.40 16.83
CA TYR A 133 22.25 2.78 16.37
C TYR A 133 23.17 2.96 15.17
N GLN A 134 24.38 2.38 15.20
CA GLN A 134 25.32 2.46 14.07
C GLN A 134 24.74 1.84 12.81
N ARG A 135 24.04 0.72 12.93
CA ARG A 135 23.37 0.06 11.82
C ARG A 135 22.30 0.94 11.20
N VAL A 136 21.37 1.46 12.02
CA VAL A 136 20.33 2.39 11.53
C VAL A 136 20.95 3.61 10.84
N LYS A 137 21.99 4.19 11.44
CA LYS A 137 22.70 5.34 10.87
C LYS A 137 23.32 5.02 9.51
N GLN A 138 23.93 3.85 9.34
CA GLN A 138 24.49 3.41 8.07
C GLN A 138 23.39 3.26 7.01
N VAL A 139 22.32 2.53 7.32
CA VAL A 139 21.18 2.33 6.40
C VAL A 139 20.60 3.68 5.96
N MET A 140 20.40 4.60 6.91
CA MET A 140 19.92 5.96 6.64
C MET A 140 20.85 6.73 5.68
N GLN A 141 22.16 6.63 5.86
CA GLN A 141 23.13 7.29 4.99
C GLN A 141 23.08 6.76 3.55
N TYR A 142 22.94 5.45 3.37
CA TYR A 142 22.84 4.85 2.04
C TYR A 142 21.52 5.22 1.35
N ILE A 143 20.39 5.13 2.05
CA ILE A 143 19.08 5.52 1.51
C ILE A 143 19.08 7.00 1.09
N ASN A 144 19.64 7.88 1.91
CA ASN A 144 19.64 9.32 1.63
C ASN A 144 20.46 9.70 0.39
N ARG A 145 21.48 8.90 0.03
CA ARG A 145 22.31 9.11 -1.17
C ARG A 145 21.62 8.69 -2.47
N GLY A 146 20.56 7.88 -2.42
CA GLY A 146 19.83 7.49 -3.62
C GLY A 146 19.23 8.70 -4.33
N GLU A 147 19.40 8.78 -5.64
CA GLU A 147 18.91 9.89 -6.47
C GLU A 147 17.60 9.54 -7.18
N THR A 148 17.38 8.25 -7.45
CA THR A 148 16.15 7.75 -8.08
C THR A 148 15.38 6.81 -7.16
N LEU A 149 14.10 6.61 -7.48
CA LEU A 149 13.25 5.65 -6.77
C LEU A 149 13.87 4.24 -6.80
N THR A 150 14.36 3.83 -7.96
CA THR A 150 15.00 2.51 -8.17
C THR A 150 16.22 2.33 -7.27
N ASP A 151 17.10 3.33 -7.19
CA ASP A 151 18.30 3.27 -6.34
C ASP A 151 17.93 3.11 -4.87
N VAL A 152 16.99 3.94 -4.40
CA VAL A 152 16.51 3.90 -3.01
C VAL A 152 15.91 2.54 -2.69
N CYS A 153 15.09 2.00 -3.60
CA CYS A 153 14.47 0.70 -3.39
C CYS A 153 15.52 -0.43 -3.32
N HIS A 154 16.49 -0.43 -4.24
CA HIS A 154 17.55 -1.44 -4.28
C HIS A 154 18.44 -1.41 -3.03
N VAL A 155 18.87 -0.22 -2.62
CA VAL A 155 19.66 -0.04 -1.40
C VAL A 155 18.89 -0.48 -0.17
N ALA A 156 17.60 -0.12 -0.07
CA ALA A 156 16.78 -0.48 1.07
C ALA A 156 16.66 -2.00 1.24
N VAL A 157 16.37 -2.77 0.18
CA VAL A 157 16.25 -4.24 0.30
C VAL A 157 17.56 -4.89 0.73
N GLN A 158 18.71 -4.42 0.24
CA GLN A 158 20.03 -4.93 0.63
C GLN A 158 20.34 -4.65 2.10
N GLU A 159 20.16 -3.40 2.52
CA GLU A 159 20.45 -2.98 3.88
C GLU A 159 19.50 -3.61 4.89
N LEU A 160 18.21 -3.77 4.56
CA LEU A 160 17.23 -4.45 5.40
C LEU A 160 17.50 -5.95 5.49
N LYS A 161 17.87 -6.62 4.39
CA LYS A 161 18.25 -8.04 4.44
C LYS A 161 19.47 -8.22 5.34
N ARG A 162 20.51 -7.40 5.17
CA ARG A 162 21.66 -7.38 6.10
C ARG A 162 21.18 -7.15 7.53
N ALA A 163 20.35 -6.13 7.75
CA ALA A 163 19.86 -5.69 9.05
C ALA A 163 19.12 -6.78 9.83
N THR A 164 18.28 -7.52 9.15
CA THR A 164 17.34 -8.46 9.77
C THR A 164 17.82 -9.91 9.66
N GLY A 165 18.66 -10.22 8.68
CA GLY A 165 19.03 -11.59 8.33
C GLY A 165 17.84 -12.41 7.83
N PHE A 166 16.83 -11.78 7.23
CA PHE A 166 15.84 -12.50 6.43
C PHE A 166 16.49 -13.08 5.18
N ASP A 167 15.95 -14.17 4.64
CA ASP A 167 16.53 -14.79 3.44
C ASP A 167 16.17 -13.98 2.18
N LYS A 168 15.03 -13.29 2.22
CA LYS A 168 14.54 -12.46 1.13
C LYS A 168 13.89 -11.20 1.66
N VAL A 169 14.22 -10.05 1.07
CA VAL A 169 13.58 -8.75 1.33
C VAL A 169 13.20 -8.11 0.01
N MET A 170 11.98 -7.58 -0.05
CA MET A 170 11.37 -7.01 -1.24
C MET A 170 10.75 -5.66 -0.94
N ILE A 171 10.74 -4.77 -1.92
CA ILE A 171 9.86 -3.61 -1.94
C ILE A 171 8.75 -3.88 -2.93
N TYR A 172 7.53 -3.88 -2.40
CA TYR A 172 6.29 -4.17 -3.10
C TYR A 172 5.48 -2.87 -3.20
N ARG A 173 5.20 -2.38 -4.42
CA ARG A 173 4.45 -1.14 -4.64
C ARG A 173 3.04 -1.45 -5.12
N PHE A 174 2.04 -0.77 -4.57
CA PHE A 174 0.66 -0.84 -5.05
C PHE A 174 0.42 0.09 -6.27
N ASP A 175 -0.41 -0.35 -7.21
CA ASP A 175 -0.99 0.46 -8.28
C ASP A 175 -2.37 1.02 -7.89
N GLU A 176 -3.08 1.63 -8.85
CA GLU A 176 -4.37 2.28 -8.63
C GLU A 176 -5.49 1.26 -8.33
N GLU A 177 -5.36 0.05 -8.88
CA GLU A 177 -6.27 -1.09 -8.66
C GLU A 177 -5.89 -1.94 -7.43
N TRP A 178 -4.85 -1.54 -6.69
CA TRP A 178 -4.27 -2.27 -5.56
C TRP A 178 -3.60 -3.61 -5.88
N ASN A 179 -3.36 -3.91 -7.16
CA ASN A 179 -2.35 -4.92 -7.47
C ASN A 179 -1.01 -4.38 -7.01
N GLY A 180 -0.03 -5.25 -6.81
CA GLY A 180 1.29 -4.75 -6.49
C GLY A 180 2.43 -5.52 -7.08
N THR A 181 3.48 -4.76 -7.33
CA THR A 181 4.63 -5.18 -8.12
C THR A 181 5.89 -5.08 -7.28
N VAL A 182 6.73 -6.10 -7.34
CA VAL A 182 8.03 -6.10 -6.66
C VAL A 182 9.01 -5.23 -7.45
N LEU A 183 9.32 -4.05 -6.93
CA LEU A 183 10.22 -3.08 -7.57
C LEU A 183 11.69 -3.36 -7.31
N ALA A 184 11.99 -3.92 -6.14
CA ALA A 184 13.33 -4.29 -5.74
C ALA A 184 13.27 -5.55 -4.89
N GLU A 185 14.31 -6.36 -4.99
CA GLU A 185 14.43 -7.64 -4.28
C GLU A 185 15.90 -7.92 -3.99
N GLU A 186 16.16 -8.44 -2.80
CA GLU A 186 17.43 -9.06 -2.44
C GLU A 186 17.11 -10.40 -1.76
N ALA A 187 17.69 -11.50 -2.25
CA ALA A 187 17.30 -12.85 -1.86
C ALA A 187 18.50 -13.82 -1.87
N GLU A 188 18.51 -14.79 -0.96
CA GLU A 188 19.41 -15.97 -1.06
C GLU A 188 19.12 -16.77 -2.34
N GLU A 189 20.12 -17.52 -2.82
CA GLU A 189 20.04 -18.26 -4.08
C GLU A 189 18.92 -19.30 -4.10
N GLU A 190 18.62 -19.93 -2.97
CA GLU A 190 17.58 -20.96 -2.88
C GLU A 190 16.16 -20.39 -2.76
N MET A 191 16.02 -19.06 -2.66
CA MET A 191 14.72 -18.40 -2.61
C MET A 191 14.26 -18.06 -4.03
N GLU A 192 13.04 -18.45 -4.38
CA GLU A 192 12.42 -18.02 -5.64
C GLU A 192 12.36 -16.49 -5.72
N ARG A 193 12.75 -15.94 -6.86
CA ARG A 193 12.82 -14.49 -7.10
C ARG A 193 11.51 -13.96 -7.68
N TYR A 194 11.05 -12.85 -7.14
CA TYR A 194 9.80 -12.18 -7.50
C TYR A 194 10.00 -10.80 -8.09
N LEU A 195 11.25 -10.34 -8.27
CA LEU A 195 11.54 -9.05 -8.90
C LEU A 195 10.78 -8.88 -10.23
N GLY A 196 10.02 -7.78 -10.34
CA GLY A 196 9.21 -7.47 -11.51
C GLY A 196 7.88 -8.23 -11.61
N LEU A 197 7.61 -9.17 -10.69
CA LEU A 197 6.32 -9.85 -10.66
C LEU A 197 5.23 -9.00 -10.02
N THR A 198 4.03 -9.09 -10.57
CA THR A 198 2.81 -8.45 -10.09
C THR A 198 1.89 -9.47 -9.41
N PHE A 199 1.22 -9.04 -8.35
CA PHE A 199 0.34 -9.86 -7.53
C PHE A 199 -1.02 -9.15 -7.41
N PRO A 200 -2.14 -9.88 -7.47
CA PRO A 200 -3.47 -9.27 -7.51
C PRO A 200 -3.85 -8.63 -6.18
N ALA A 201 -4.73 -7.63 -6.22
CA ALA A 201 -5.24 -6.94 -5.04
C ALA A 201 -5.80 -7.88 -3.95
N SER A 202 -6.32 -9.04 -4.34
CA SER A 202 -6.85 -10.06 -3.44
C SER A 202 -5.80 -10.70 -2.51
N ASP A 203 -4.51 -10.68 -2.88
CA ASP A 203 -3.43 -11.25 -2.06
C ASP A 203 -3.21 -10.43 -0.78
N ILE A 204 -3.47 -9.12 -0.83
CA ILE A 204 -3.45 -8.20 0.32
C ILE A 204 -4.76 -7.43 0.31
N PRO A 205 -5.84 -8.00 0.85
CA PRO A 205 -7.18 -7.44 0.72
C PRO A 205 -7.34 -6.13 1.50
N LYS A 206 -8.36 -5.35 1.16
CA LYS A 206 -8.58 -4.00 1.72
C LYS A 206 -8.46 -3.91 3.25
N PRO A 207 -9.05 -4.80 4.07
CA PRO A 207 -8.90 -4.74 5.52
C PRO A 207 -7.45 -4.86 5.99
N ALA A 208 -6.63 -5.67 5.30
CA ALA A 208 -5.21 -5.80 5.61
C ALA A 208 -4.45 -4.52 5.22
N ARG A 209 -4.79 -3.91 4.08
CA ARG A 209 -4.20 -2.62 3.66
C ARG A 209 -4.52 -1.50 4.64
N ASP A 210 -5.79 -1.38 5.04
CA ASP A 210 -6.23 -0.39 6.02
C ASP A 210 -5.53 -0.58 7.38
N MET A 211 -5.23 -1.83 7.75
CA MET A 211 -4.47 -2.16 8.95
C MET A 211 -3.02 -1.69 8.86
N TYR A 212 -2.34 -1.84 7.72
CA TYR A 212 -0.97 -1.32 7.53
C TYR A 212 -0.88 0.20 7.62
N VAL A 213 -1.98 0.94 7.40
CA VAL A 213 -2.00 2.38 7.64
C VAL A 213 -1.93 2.69 9.15
N LYS A 214 -2.48 1.82 10.00
CA LYS A 214 -2.49 2.01 11.47
C LYS A 214 -1.29 1.36 12.16
N ASN A 215 -0.97 0.13 11.78
CA ASN A 215 0.13 -0.64 12.36
C ASN A 215 1.36 -0.62 11.42
N PRO A 216 2.51 -0.17 11.92
CA PRO A 216 3.70 0.05 11.09
C PRO A 216 4.27 -1.24 10.50
N TYR A 217 4.11 -2.36 11.19
CA TYR A 217 4.59 -3.66 10.73
C TYR A 217 3.67 -4.79 11.19
N ARG A 218 3.93 -5.98 10.65
CA ARG A 218 3.37 -7.26 11.09
C ARG A 218 4.46 -8.32 11.00
N LEU A 219 4.55 -9.16 12.02
CA LEU A 219 5.49 -10.28 12.09
C LEU A 219 4.73 -11.61 12.26
N ILE A 220 5.15 -12.61 11.50
CA ILE A 220 4.73 -14.01 11.58
C ILE A 220 6.02 -14.83 11.69
N PRO A 221 6.51 -15.09 12.91
CA PRO A 221 7.80 -15.75 13.08
C PRO A 221 7.85 -17.20 12.60
N ASN A 222 6.71 -17.88 12.65
CA ASN A 222 6.58 -19.27 12.27
C ASN A 222 5.14 -19.50 11.80
N ARG A 223 4.91 -19.74 10.52
CA ARG A 223 3.59 -19.99 9.95
C ARG A 223 2.85 -21.17 10.59
N ASP A 224 3.57 -22.18 11.05
CA ASP A 224 3.01 -23.46 11.52
C ASP A 224 2.66 -23.43 13.02
N TYR A 225 2.36 -22.25 13.59
CA TYR A 225 1.98 -22.12 15.00
C TYR A 225 0.55 -22.61 15.27
N GLU A 226 0.31 -23.07 16.49
CA GLU A 226 -1.04 -23.30 17.02
C GLU A 226 -1.56 -22.01 17.68
N ALA A 227 -2.72 -21.52 17.23
CA ALA A 227 -3.28 -20.27 17.71
C ALA A 227 -3.79 -20.40 19.15
N VAL A 228 -3.37 -19.49 20.02
CA VAL A 228 -3.73 -19.51 21.44
C VAL A 228 -4.92 -18.58 21.68
N LYS A 229 -5.99 -19.06 22.31
CA LYS A 229 -7.20 -18.26 22.56
C LYS A 229 -7.04 -17.36 23.78
N LEU A 230 -7.90 -16.34 23.87
CA LEU A 230 -8.08 -15.58 25.10
C LEU A 230 -9.09 -16.25 26.03
N TYR A 231 -8.83 -16.17 27.33
CA TYR A 231 -9.72 -16.61 28.40
C TYR A 231 -10.07 -15.43 29.33
N PRO A 232 -11.36 -15.26 29.69
CA PRO A 232 -12.52 -15.88 29.05
C PRO A 232 -12.61 -15.52 27.57
N LEU A 233 -13.29 -16.35 26.78
CA LEU A 233 -13.45 -16.12 25.34
C LEU A 233 -14.18 -14.79 25.06
N ILE A 234 -15.21 -14.48 25.85
CA ILE A 234 -15.96 -13.23 25.73
C ILE A 234 -15.38 -12.21 26.69
N ASN A 235 -15.09 -11.01 26.16
CA ASN A 235 -14.64 -9.88 26.96
C ASN A 235 -15.72 -9.52 28.00
N PRO A 236 -15.39 -9.53 29.31
CA PRO A 236 -16.35 -9.24 30.38
C PRO A 236 -16.97 -7.83 30.31
N VAL A 237 -16.28 -6.87 29.68
CA VAL A 237 -16.72 -5.46 29.55
C VAL A 237 -17.55 -5.27 28.29
N SER A 238 -16.98 -5.52 27.11
CA SER A 238 -17.67 -5.27 25.83
C SER A 238 -18.70 -6.33 25.45
N LYS A 239 -18.75 -7.47 26.17
CA LYS A 239 -19.65 -8.61 25.91
C LYS A 239 -19.49 -9.22 24.50
N GLY A 240 -18.37 -8.96 23.84
CA GLY A 240 -18.00 -9.49 22.54
C GLY A 240 -16.58 -10.06 22.51
N PHE A 241 -16.05 -10.29 21.31
CA PHE A 241 -14.62 -10.59 21.14
C PHE A 241 -13.78 -9.33 21.29
N THR A 242 -12.61 -9.49 21.89
CA THR A 242 -11.64 -8.42 22.08
C THR A 242 -11.08 -7.98 20.73
N ASN A 243 -11.05 -6.68 20.49
CA ASN A 243 -10.44 -6.14 19.30
C ASN A 243 -8.90 -6.23 19.41
N LEU A 244 -8.30 -7.12 18.61
CA LEU A 244 -6.85 -7.34 18.60
C LEU A 244 -6.15 -6.62 17.44
N LEU A 245 -6.81 -5.69 16.75
CA LEU A 245 -6.25 -5.04 15.54
C LEU A 245 -4.84 -4.48 15.76
N ASN A 246 -4.59 -3.91 16.93
CA ASN A 246 -3.32 -3.27 17.26
C ASN A 246 -2.37 -4.22 18.00
N ALA A 247 -2.73 -5.45 18.33
CA ALA A 247 -1.81 -6.39 18.98
C ALA A 247 -0.82 -6.98 17.96
N ASP A 248 0.48 -6.92 18.28
CA ASP A 248 1.53 -7.55 17.47
C ASP A 248 1.47 -9.08 17.52
N LEU A 249 1.06 -9.62 18.67
CA LEU A 249 0.86 -11.04 18.87
C LEU A 249 -0.41 -11.57 18.19
N ARG A 250 -1.26 -10.74 17.57
CA ARG A 250 -2.53 -11.19 17.00
C ARG A 250 -2.32 -12.35 16.01
N SER A 251 -3.16 -13.38 16.13
CA SER A 251 -3.21 -14.50 15.20
C SER A 251 -3.64 -14.05 13.81
N VAL A 252 -3.14 -14.73 12.79
CA VAL A 252 -3.32 -14.41 11.39
C VAL A 252 -4.33 -15.37 10.77
N ALA A 253 -5.10 -14.89 9.80
CA ALA A 253 -6.06 -15.71 9.08
C ALA A 253 -5.40 -16.96 8.48
N THR A 254 -6.05 -18.11 8.65
CA THR A 254 -5.56 -19.42 8.18
C THR A 254 -5.26 -19.43 6.68
N VAL A 255 -6.09 -18.75 5.87
CA VAL A 255 -5.88 -18.59 4.43
C VAL A 255 -4.52 -17.94 4.09
N HIS A 256 -4.05 -17.00 4.92
CA HIS A 256 -2.75 -16.36 4.69
C HIS A 256 -1.59 -17.26 5.15
N LEU A 257 -1.80 -18.06 6.19
CA LEU A 257 -0.83 -19.09 6.58
C LEU A 257 -0.68 -20.13 5.46
N GLU A 258 -1.79 -20.58 4.87
CA GLU A 258 -1.78 -21.47 3.70
C GLU A 258 -1.07 -20.82 2.49
N TYR A 259 -1.31 -19.53 2.25
CA TYR A 259 -0.62 -18.78 1.19
C TYR A 259 0.91 -18.80 1.39
N LEU A 260 1.39 -18.51 2.61
CA LEU A 260 2.82 -18.60 2.94
C LEU A 260 3.36 -20.03 2.81
N LYS A 261 2.54 -21.05 3.10
CA LYS A 261 2.89 -22.46 2.90
C LYS A 261 3.11 -22.78 1.43
N ASN A 262 2.19 -22.36 0.57
CA ASN A 262 2.26 -22.55 -0.88
C ASN A 262 3.48 -21.84 -1.49
N MET A 263 3.90 -20.70 -0.90
CA MET A 263 5.14 -19.99 -1.26
C MET A 263 6.41 -20.57 -0.62
N GLN A 264 6.31 -21.64 0.19
CA GLN A 264 7.43 -22.22 0.95
C GLN A 264 8.12 -21.24 1.93
N VAL A 265 7.36 -20.28 2.48
CA VAL A 265 7.86 -19.25 3.41
C VAL A 265 7.46 -19.58 4.84
N MET A 266 8.43 -19.89 5.71
CA MET A 266 8.17 -20.25 7.11
C MET A 266 7.96 -19.03 8.01
N ALA A 267 8.76 -17.98 7.85
CA ALA A 267 8.60 -16.73 8.58
C ALA A 267 8.39 -15.57 7.61
N SER A 268 7.51 -14.64 7.99
CA SER A 268 7.18 -13.46 7.20
C SER A 268 7.15 -12.22 8.09
N MET A 269 7.77 -11.14 7.63
CA MET A 269 7.59 -9.81 8.21
C MET A 269 7.23 -8.84 7.10
N SER A 270 6.41 -7.86 7.42
CA SER A 270 6.07 -6.78 6.49
C SER A 270 6.03 -5.45 7.23
N ALA A 271 6.55 -4.38 6.61
CA ALA A 271 6.49 -3.02 7.13
C ALA A 271 5.92 -2.06 6.08
N ARG A 272 5.15 -1.06 6.52
CA ARG A 272 4.45 -0.12 5.63
C ARG A 272 5.39 0.88 4.97
N ILE A 273 5.16 1.17 3.69
CA ILE A 273 5.72 2.35 3.02
C ILE A 273 4.57 3.33 2.78
N LEU A 274 4.70 4.55 3.30
CA LEU A 274 3.69 5.59 3.18
C LEU A 274 4.10 6.70 2.22
N TYR A 275 3.13 7.22 1.47
CA TYR A 275 3.23 8.45 0.69
C TYR A 275 1.98 9.29 0.95
N GLN A 276 2.14 10.51 1.47
CA GLN A 276 1.02 11.40 1.83
C GLN A 276 -0.04 10.71 2.70
N ASP A 277 0.41 10.04 3.78
CA ASP A 277 -0.42 9.27 4.73
C ASP A 277 -1.24 8.12 4.11
N LYS A 278 -1.00 7.78 2.84
CA LYS A 278 -1.59 6.63 2.16
C LYS A 278 -0.57 5.50 2.03
N LEU A 279 -1.07 4.27 2.09
CA LEU A 279 -0.25 3.08 1.86
C LEU A 279 0.23 3.07 0.40
N TRP A 280 1.52 3.29 0.20
CA TRP A 280 2.17 3.29 -1.11
C TRP A 280 2.67 1.89 -1.48
N GLY A 281 3.14 1.15 -0.47
CA GLY A 281 3.71 -0.17 -0.66
C GLY A 281 4.08 -0.83 0.66
N LEU A 282 4.78 -1.95 0.56
CA LEU A 282 5.28 -2.71 1.68
C LEU A 282 6.75 -3.06 1.46
N ILE A 283 7.51 -3.04 2.55
CA ILE A 283 8.71 -3.85 2.67
C ILE A 283 8.23 -5.24 3.09
N ALA A 284 8.52 -6.27 2.31
CA ALA A 284 8.14 -7.65 2.59
C ALA A 284 9.39 -8.53 2.77
N CYS A 285 9.49 -9.21 3.90
CA CYS A 285 10.63 -10.03 4.29
C CYS A 285 10.19 -11.47 4.50
N HIS A 286 10.87 -12.43 3.87
CA HIS A 286 10.58 -13.86 3.96
C HIS A 286 11.80 -14.66 4.44
N HIS A 287 11.55 -15.72 5.21
CA HIS A 287 12.57 -16.65 5.69
C HIS A 287 12.12 -18.10 5.50
N ARG A 288 13.08 -18.99 5.23
CA ARG A 288 12.82 -20.43 5.00
C ARG A 288 12.55 -21.20 6.28
N VAL A 289 13.03 -20.70 7.42
CA VAL A 289 12.84 -21.29 8.75
C VAL A 289 12.17 -20.32 9.71
N ALA A 290 11.77 -20.80 10.88
CA ALA A 290 11.19 -19.93 11.90
C ALA A 290 12.19 -18.84 12.31
N LYS A 291 11.73 -17.59 12.38
CA LYS A 291 12.56 -16.43 12.69
C LYS A 291 11.81 -15.46 13.59
N TYR A 292 12.20 -15.45 14.85
CA TYR A 292 11.69 -14.54 15.86
C TYR A 292 12.57 -13.29 15.87
N LEU A 293 11.95 -12.12 15.88
CA LEU A 293 12.61 -10.83 16.02
C LEU A 293 12.22 -10.20 17.35
N SER A 294 13.20 -9.72 18.11
CA SER A 294 12.92 -8.98 19.34
C SER A 294 12.18 -7.67 19.03
N PHE A 295 11.60 -7.05 20.05
CA PHE A 295 10.97 -5.74 19.88
C PHE A 295 11.96 -4.72 19.29
N GLU A 296 13.19 -4.69 19.79
CA GLU A 296 14.23 -3.78 19.31
C GLU A 296 14.55 -4.02 17.83
N GLU A 297 14.60 -5.27 17.38
CA GLU A 297 14.80 -5.60 15.97
C GLU A 297 13.61 -5.16 15.11
N CYS A 298 12.38 -5.34 15.58
CA CYS A 298 11.18 -4.85 14.92
C CYS A 298 11.16 -3.31 14.83
N SER A 299 11.54 -2.60 15.90
CA SER A 299 11.65 -1.14 15.91
C SER A 299 12.69 -0.63 14.90
N VAL A 300 13.79 -1.36 14.70
CA VAL A 300 14.78 -1.03 13.66
C VAL A 300 14.16 -1.12 12.27
N VAL A 301 13.42 -2.19 11.99
CA VAL A 301 12.73 -2.35 10.70
C VAL A 301 11.72 -1.24 10.48
N GLU A 302 10.91 -0.93 11.50
CA GLU A 302 9.96 0.19 11.46
C GLU A 302 10.66 1.53 11.18
N MET A 303 11.74 1.84 11.89
CA MET A 303 12.48 3.09 11.70
C MET A 303 13.05 3.20 10.29
N ILE A 304 13.61 2.11 9.76
CA ILE A 304 14.09 2.07 8.37
C ILE A 304 12.92 2.24 7.39
N SER A 305 11.77 1.60 7.65
CA SER A 305 10.55 1.75 6.84
C SER A 305 10.10 3.21 6.75
N ASN A 306 10.15 3.93 7.86
CA ASN A 306 9.84 5.36 7.91
C ASN A 306 10.86 6.19 7.10
N ILE A 307 12.16 5.89 7.21
CA ILE A 307 13.21 6.57 6.43
C ILE A 307 13.01 6.33 4.92
N VAL A 308 12.72 5.09 4.51
CA VAL A 308 12.41 4.74 3.11
C VAL A 308 11.18 5.51 2.63
N SER A 309 10.10 5.53 3.42
CA SER A 309 8.87 6.26 3.09
C SER A 309 9.14 7.75 2.85
N GLN A 310 9.88 8.40 3.75
CA GLN A 310 10.21 9.82 3.62
C GLN A 310 11.09 10.11 2.40
N LYS A 311 12.06 9.24 2.10
CA LYS A 311 12.92 9.40 0.93
C LYS A 311 12.13 9.23 -0.37
N ILE A 312 11.26 8.22 -0.45
CA ILE A 312 10.35 8.02 -1.61
C ILE A 312 9.46 9.24 -1.80
N ALA A 313 8.84 9.73 -0.72
CA ALA A 313 8.00 10.91 -0.76
C ALA A 313 8.77 12.15 -1.26
N SER A 314 9.99 12.36 -0.77
CA SER A 314 10.85 13.46 -1.20
C SER A 314 11.18 13.39 -2.70
N LEU A 315 11.50 12.20 -3.22
CA LEU A 315 11.82 12.01 -4.64
C LEU A 315 10.60 12.24 -5.54
N GLN A 316 9.44 11.66 -5.19
CA GLN A 316 8.20 11.84 -5.96
C GLN A 316 7.74 13.31 -5.95
N ASN A 317 7.83 13.98 -4.80
CA ASN A 317 7.52 15.40 -4.70
C ASN A 317 8.45 16.26 -5.56
N ALA A 318 9.76 15.96 -5.57
CA ALA A 318 10.73 16.67 -6.39
C ALA A 318 10.44 16.49 -7.89
N GLU A 319 10.14 15.26 -8.34
CA GLU A 319 9.75 14.97 -9.73
C GLU A 319 8.48 15.76 -10.12
N GLY A 320 7.45 15.75 -9.27
CA GLY A 320 6.22 16.50 -9.49
C GLY A 320 6.44 18.02 -9.56
N VAL A 321 7.30 18.57 -8.69
CA VAL A 321 7.68 20.01 -8.73
C VAL A 321 8.39 20.34 -10.05
N MET A 322 9.36 19.53 -10.47
CA MET A 322 10.08 19.74 -11.72
C MET A 322 9.13 19.70 -12.93
N LEU A 323 8.22 18.73 -12.97
CA LEU A 323 7.22 18.63 -14.03
C LEU A 323 6.28 19.86 -14.06
N ARG A 324 5.77 20.31 -12.91
CA ARG A 324 4.92 21.51 -12.84
C ARG A 324 5.64 22.77 -13.32
N GLN A 325 6.92 22.94 -12.94
CA GLN A 325 7.72 24.07 -13.40
C GLN A 325 7.93 24.03 -14.92
N GLN A 326 8.21 22.87 -15.49
CA GLN A 326 8.31 22.70 -16.94
C GLN A 326 7.00 23.07 -17.63
N LEU A 327 5.87 22.51 -17.17
CA LEU A 327 4.54 22.78 -17.74
C LEU A 327 4.18 24.27 -17.63
N THR A 328 4.48 24.93 -16.51
CA THR A 328 4.21 26.37 -16.35
C THR A 328 4.98 27.23 -17.36
N ARG A 329 6.24 26.88 -17.66
CA ARG A 329 7.03 27.59 -18.68
C ARG A 329 6.43 27.39 -20.08
N GLN A 330 6.11 26.14 -20.43
CA GLN A 330 5.48 25.81 -21.71
C GLN A 330 4.11 26.51 -21.86
N PHE A 331 3.31 26.56 -20.80
CA PHE A 331 2.03 27.28 -20.78
C PHE A 331 2.21 28.78 -21.06
N ALA A 332 3.19 29.44 -20.44
CA ALA A 332 3.44 30.86 -20.68
C ALA A 332 3.78 31.15 -22.16
N THR A 333 4.64 30.33 -22.77
CA THR A 333 4.97 30.42 -24.20
C THR A 333 3.74 30.17 -25.08
N LEU A 334 2.90 29.18 -24.75
CA LEU A 334 1.65 28.94 -25.48
C LEU A 334 0.70 30.14 -25.40
N VAL A 335 0.51 30.72 -24.22
CA VAL A 335 -0.36 31.90 -24.05
C VAL A 335 0.12 33.07 -24.90
N GLU A 336 1.42 33.38 -24.88
CA GLU A 336 2.01 34.45 -25.68
C GLU A 336 1.76 34.23 -27.19
N ASN A 337 1.97 33.00 -27.66
CA ASN A 337 1.80 32.67 -29.07
C ASN A 337 0.33 32.73 -29.53
N PHE A 338 -0.62 32.38 -28.66
CA PHE A 338 -2.06 32.44 -28.99
C PHE A 338 -2.63 33.86 -28.97
N VAL A 339 -2.19 34.71 -28.03
CA VAL A 339 -2.65 36.10 -27.94
C VAL A 339 -2.23 36.92 -29.16
N ASN A 340 -1.05 36.65 -29.72
CA ASN A 340 -0.46 37.39 -30.84
C ASN A 340 -0.96 36.96 -32.24
N ARG A 341 -2.08 36.23 -32.32
CA ARG A 341 -2.65 35.75 -33.58
C ARG A 341 -4.07 36.25 -33.78
N ASN A 342 -4.57 36.10 -35.00
CA ASN A 342 -5.95 36.47 -35.36
C ASN A 342 -6.84 35.24 -35.54
N SER A 343 -6.28 34.13 -36.05
CA SER A 343 -6.97 32.86 -36.22
C SER A 343 -6.59 31.86 -35.14
N MET A 344 -7.59 31.17 -34.58
CA MET A 344 -7.37 30.10 -33.60
C MET A 344 -6.69 28.88 -34.25
N MET A 345 -7.12 28.53 -35.47
CA MET A 345 -6.55 27.40 -36.21
C MET A 345 -5.07 27.63 -36.56
N GLU A 346 -4.71 28.84 -37.00
CA GLU A 346 -3.30 29.18 -37.26
C GLU A 346 -2.47 29.10 -35.97
N ALA A 347 -2.99 29.63 -34.86
CA ALA A 347 -2.31 29.54 -33.57
C ALA A 347 -2.10 28.08 -33.14
N PHE A 348 -3.06 27.19 -33.35
CA PHE A 348 -2.89 25.77 -33.08
C PHE A 348 -1.83 25.12 -33.97
N LEU A 349 -1.90 25.33 -35.28
CA LEU A 349 -1.00 24.71 -36.26
C LEU A 349 0.46 25.15 -36.05
N GLU A 350 0.70 26.45 -35.80
CA GLU A 350 2.05 26.97 -35.54
C GLU A 350 2.65 26.44 -34.23
N ASN A 351 1.81 26.08 -33.24
CA ASN A 351 2.25 25.65 -31.91
C ASN A 351 2.10 24.15 -31.68
N ALA A 352 1.82 23.38 -32.72
CA ALA A 352 1.39 22.00 -32.55
C ALA A 352 2.45 21.09 -31.88
N GLY A 353 3.75 21.29 -32.17
CA GLY A 353 4.82 20.58 -31.48
C GLY A 353 4.91 20.92 -29.99
N LEU A 354 4.79 22.21 -29.63
CA LEU A 354 4.79 22.65 -28.23
C LEU A 354 3.55 22.15 -27.49
N LEU A 355 2.38 22.12 -28.15
CA LEU A 355 1.16 21.53 -27.60
C LEU A 355 1.33 20.02 -27.36
N GLN A 356 1.98 19.31 -28.26
CA GLN A 356 2.23 17.88 -28.12
C GLN A 356 3.12 17.59 -26.90
N GLU A 357 4.17 18.40 -26.71
CA GLU A 357 5.04 18.31 -25.53
C GLU A 357 4.32 18.70 -24.24
N TYR A 358 3.56 19.80 -24.27
CA TYR A 358 2.83 20.32 -23.11
C TYR A 358 1.74 19.37 -22.63
N LEU A 359 0.95 18.83 -23.56
CA LEU A 359 -0.07 17.84 -23.27
C LEU A 359 0.50 16.43 -23.11
N ARG A 360 1.83 16.22 -23.25
CA ARG A 360 2.48 14.91 -23.12
C ARG A 360 1.79 13.81 -23.94
N ALA A 361 1.50 14.14 -25.19
CA ALA A 361 0.75 13.31 -26.13
C ALA A 361 1.62 12.90 -27.33
N ASN A 362 1.18 11.92 -28.09
CA ASN A 362 1.83 11.50 -29.34
C ASN A 362 1.08 12.01 -30.57
N GLY A 363 -0.19 12.37 -30.42
CA GLY A 363 -0.95 13.07 -31.42
C GLY A 363 -1.96 14.02 -30.82
N ILE A 364 -2.38 14.98 -31.62
CA ILE A 364 -3.34 16.02 -31.28
C ILE A 364 -4.32 16.17 -32.44
N ALA A 365 -5.61 16.29 -32.13
CA ALA A 365 -6.63 16.76 -33.06
C ALA A 365 -7.28 18.05 -32.54
N ILE A 366 -7.41 19.03 -33.41
CA ILE A 366 -8.20 20.25 -33.16
C ILE A 366 -9.48 20.13 -33.98
N CYS A 367 -10.60 20.05 -33.29
CA CYS A 367 -11.93 20.17 -33.88
C CYS A 367 -12.36 21.63 -33.71
N TRP A 368 -12.54 22.38 -34.80
CA TRP A 368 -12.93 23.79 -34.75
C TRP A 368 -13.86 24.15 -35.91
N GLU A 369 -15.08 24.60 -35.60
CA GLU A 369 -16.06 25.08 -36.60
C GLU A 369 -16.33 24.07 -37.75
N GLY A 370 -16.30 22.78 -37.42
CA GLY A 370 -16.52 21.69 -38.36
C GLY A 370 -15.28 21.28 -39.17
N GLN A 371 -14.13 21.93 -38.97
CA GLN A 371 -12.84 21.49 -39.49
C GLN A 371 -12.10 20.68 -38.44
N ILE A 372 -11.37 19.66 -38.89
CA ILE A 372 -10.51 18.83 -38.05
C ILE A 372 -9.11 18.87 -38.63
N GLU A 373 -8.16 19.36 -37.84
CA GLU A 373 -6.74 19.29 -38.15
C GLU A 373 -6.06 18.37 -37.15
N THR A 374 -5.17 17.52 -37.66
CA THR A 374 -4.46 16.50 -36.87
C THR A 374 -2.96 16.69 -36.95
N LEU A 375 -2.26 16.40 -35.85
CA LEU A 375 -0.81 16.44 -35.80
C LEU A 375 -0.27 15.25 -35.00
N GLY A 376 0.84 14.67 -35.45
CA GLY A 376 1.44 13.50 -34.82
C GLY A 376 0.65 12.20 -35.11
N GLN A 377 0.59 11.30 -34.14
CA GLN A 377 -0.08 10.01 -34.24
C GLN A 377 -1.53 10.12 -33.74
N THR A 378 -2.47 10.26 -34.66
CA THR A 378 -3.91 10.36 -34.33
C THR A 378 -4.71 9.24 -34.99
N PRO A 379 -5.96 9.01 -34.56
CA PRO A 379 -6.94 8.28 -35.35
C PRO A 379 -7.23 8.99 -36.67
N ASP A 380 -7.93 8.31 -37.58
CA ASP A 380 -8.41 8.90 -38.82
C ASP A 380 -9.50 9.95 -38.53
N VAL A 381 -9.64 10.93 -39.44
CA VAL A 381 -10.56 12.06 -39.25
C VAL A 381 -12.00 11.63 -38.95
N GLY A 382 -12.52 10.59 -39.62
CA GLY A 382 -13.89 10.09 -39.38
C GLY A 382 -14.08 9.48 -37.99
N ASP A 383 -13.05 8.83 -37.44
CA ASP A 383 -13.08 8.31 -36.07
C ASP A 383 -13.06 9.48 -35.06
N ILE A 384 -12.26 10.52 -35.35
CA ILE A 384 -12.21 11.74 -34.53
C ILE A 384 -13.55 12.47 -34.55
N GLU A 385 -14.24 12.56 -35.70
CA GLU A 385 -15.59 13.13 -35.78
C GLU A 385 -16.58 12.39 -34.88
N THR A 386 -16.56 11.06 -34.96
CA THR A 386 -17.42 10.18 -34.14
C THR A 386 -17.12 10.37 -32.65
N LEU A 387 -15.83 10.39 -32.29
CA LEU A 387 -15.38 10.63 -30.93
C LEU A 387 -15.79 12.02 -30.42
N ALA A 388 -15.67 13.06 -31.25
CA ALA A 388 -16.09 14.41 -30.90
C ALA A 388 -17.61 14.48 -30.63
N TYR A 389 -18.42 13.75 -31.40
CA TYR A 389 -19.87 13.64 -31.15
C TYR A 389 -20.16 12.94 -29.81
N TRP A 390 -19.46 11.84 -29.51
CA TRP A 390 -19.57 11.14 -28.23
C TRP A 390 -19.16 12.04 -27.05
N LEU A 391 -18.06 12.78 -27.17
CA LEU A 391 -17.57 13.73 -26.17
C LEU A 391 -18.60 14.85 -25.87
N ARG A 392 -19.37 15.31 -26.86
CA ARG A 392 -20.45 16.28 -26.60
C ARG A 392 -21.49 15.77 -25.61
N GLN A 393 -21.72 14.46 -25.54
CA GLN A 393 -22.69 13.89 -24.61
C GLN A 393 -22.08 13.60 -23.24
N LYS A 394 -20.79 13.22 -23.20
CA LYS A 394 -20.11 12.77 -21.98
C LYS A 394 -19.36 13.87 -21.23
N ALA A 395 -18.72 14.80 -21.94
CA ALA A 395 -17.76 15.75 -21.38
C ALA A 395 -17.91 17.14 -22.00
N ARG A 396 -18.75 17.97 -21.37
CA ARG A 396 -19.02 19.36 -21.82
C ARG A 396 -18.31 20.42 -21.00
N GLN A 397 -18.21 20.23 -19.69
CA GLN A 397 -17.81 21.32 -18.77
C GLN A 397 -16.39 21.21 -18.25
N GLN A 398 -15.84 20.00 -18.19
CA GLN A 398 -14.51 19.68 -17.66
C GLN A 398 -13.75 18.89 -18.72
N ILE A 399 -12.42 18.89 -18.61
CA ILE A 399 -11.61 17.96 -19.40
C ILE A 399 -12.05 16.51 -19.17
N PHE A 400 -11.90 15.70 -20.21
CA PHE A 400 -12.11 14.25 -20.13
C PHE A 400 -10.79 13.57 -20.40
N HIS A 401 -10.42 12.61 -19.56
CA HIS A 401 -9.22 11.82 -19.78
C HIS A 401 -9.50 10.36 -19.48
N GLU A 402 -8.92 9.49 -20.30
CA GLU A 402 -8.94 8.05 -20.10
C GLU A 402 -7.67 7.47 -20.68
N HIS A 403 -7.14 6.42 -20.07
CA HIS A 403 -5.95 5.71 -20.55
C HIS A 403 -6.30 4.36 -21.19
N GLN A 404 -7.55 3.90 -21.00
CA GLN A 404 -8.15 2.74 -21.66
C GLN A 404 -9.44 3.13 -22.39
N LEU A 405 -9.34 4.03 -23.38
CA LEU A 405 -10.49 4.56 -24.13
C LEU A 405 -11.45 3.47 -24.66
N PRO A 406 -10.98 2.32 -25.18
CA PRO A 406 -11.86 1.26 -25.67
C PRO A 406 -12.82 0.67 -24.64
N LEU A 407 -12.57 0.84 -23.33
CA LEU A 407 -13.46 0.38 -22.27
C LEU A 407 -14.69 1.27 -22.09
N VAL A 408 -14.60 2.54 -22.47
CA VAL A 408 -15.66 3.54 -22.28
C VAL A 408 -16.26 4.03 -23.60
N PHE A 409 -15.57 3.80 -24.72
CA PHE A 409 -15.97 4.13 -26.07
C PHE A 409 -15.63 2.95 -27.00
N GLU A 410 -16.64 2.17 -27.40
CA GLU A 410 -16.48 0.89 -28.09
C GLU A 410 -15.78 1.03 -29.45
N GLU A 411 -16.12 2.07 -30.21
CA GLU A 411 -15.49 2.38 -31.50
C GLU A 411 -14.00 2.72 -31.35
N GLY A 412 -13.54 3.05 -30.14
CA GLY A 412 -12.12 3.21 -29.81
C GLY A 412 -11.26 1.98 -30.09
N MET A 413 -11.88 0.80 -30.21
CA MET A 413 -11.22 -0.44 -30.63
C MET A 413 -10.56 -0.32 -32.02
N ASN A 414 -11.08 0.53 -32.90
CA ASN A 414 -10.61 0.67 -34.28
C ASN A 414 -9.25 1.38 -34.39
N PHE A 415 -8.88 2.19 -33.40
CA PHE A 415 -7.70 3.05 -33.44
C PHE A 415 -6.81 2.94 -32.19
N THR A 416 -6.82 1.77 -31.55
CA THR A 416 -6.02 1.48 -30.34
C THR A 416 -4.54 1.85 -30.49
N ALA A 417 -3.95 1.59 -31.66
CA ALA A 417 -2.55 1.88 -31.95
C ALA A 417 -2.19 3.37 -31.85
N THR A 418 -3.13 4.29 -32.07
CA THR A 418 -2.87 5.75 -32.06
C THR A 418 -3.62 6.48 -30.95
N GLY A 419 -4.69 5.91 -30.39
CA GLY A 419 -5.57 6.58 -29.42
C GLY A 419 -6.15 5.68 -28.34
N SER A 420 -5.35 4.78 -27.74
CA SER A 420 -5.78 4.04 -26.54
C SER A 420 -5.96 4.96 -25.32
N GLY A 421 -5.18 6.05 -25.25
CA GLY A 421 -5.34 7.10 -24.25
C GLY A 421 -5.83 8.39 -24.88
N ILE A 422 -6.72 9.09 -24.18
CA ILE A 422 -7.31 10.36 -24.59
C ILE A 422 -7.20 11.40 -23.48
N LEU A 423 -6.99 12.65 -23.86
CA LEU A 423 -7.17 13.84 -23.04
C LEU A 423 -7.88 14.91 -23.87
N ALA A 424 -9.17 15.09 -23.65
CA ALA A 424 -10.04 16.00 -24.40
C ALA A 424 -10.38 17.27 -23.62
N LEU A 425 -10.12 18.42 -24.24
CA LEU A 425 -10.33 19.76 -23.70
C LEU A 425 -11.53 20.41 -24.42
N PRO A 426 -12.71 20.53 -23.77
CA PRO A 426 -13.86 21.20 -24.36
C PRO A 426 -13.66 22.72 -24.39
N ILE A 427 -13.73 23.33 -25.57
CA ILE A 427 -13.61 24.79 -25.76
C ILE A 427 -14.99 25.41 -25.99
N GLN A 428 -15.69 24.99 -27.05
CA GLN A 428 -17.10 25.32 -27.30
C GLN A 428 -17.84 24.03 -27.68
N PRO A 429 -18.15 23.17 -26.69
CA PRO A 429 -18.67 21.82 -26.94
C PRO A 429 -20.00 21.83 -27.71
N ASP A 430 -20.83 22.86 -27.54
CA ASP A 430 -22.10 23.02 -28.28
C ASP A 430 -21.86 23.15 -29.79
N ARG A 431 -20.75 23.78 -30.18
CA ARG A 431 -20.28 23.90 -31.57
C ARG A 431 -19.41 22.73 -32.02
N GLY A 432 -19.04 21.83 -31.10
CA GLY A 432 -18.11 20.74 -31.35
C GLY A 432 -16.65 21.13 -31.31
N ASN A 433 -16.32 22.25 -30.67
CA ASN A 433 -14.94 22.71 -30.63
C ASN A 433 -14.19 22.06 -29.46
N TYR A 434 -13.22 21.23 -29.79
CA TYR A 434 -12.42 20.44 -28.87
C TYR A 434 -10.94 20.46 -29.27
N LEU A 435 -10.06 20.43 -28.28
CA LEU A 435 -8.67 20.02 -28.46
C LEU A 435 -8.52 18.63 -27.85
N ILE A 436 -8.10 17.65 -28.63
CA ILE A 436 -8.02 16.24 -28.20
C ILE A 436 -6.57 15.80 -28.33
N ALA A 437 -5.98 15.35 -27.23
CA ALA A 437 -4.66 14.72 -27.19
C ALA A 437 -4.80 13.19 -27.12
N PHE A 438 -3.94 12.49 -27.84
CA PHE A 438 -3.92 11.04 -27.93
C PHE A 438 -2.59 10.46 -27.47
N ARG A 439 -2.67 9.34 -26.76
CA ARG A 439 -1.53 8.45 -26.48
C ARG A 439 -1.79 7.09 -27.15
N PRO A 440 -0.77 6.50 -27.78
CA PRO A 440 -0.89 5.22 -28.43
C PRO A 440 -1.03 4.10 -27.40
N GLU A 441 -1.41 2.92 -27.87
CA GLU A 441 -1.30 1.69 -27.08
C GLU A 441 0.16 1.46 -26.65
N ILE A 442 0.34 1.12 -25.39
CA ILE A 442 1.57 0.52 -24.88
C ILE A 442 1.29 -0.94 -24.51
N ILE A 443 1.74 -1.85 -25.36
CA ILE A 443 1.63 -3.28 -25.09
C ILE A 443 2.56 -3.60 -23.92
N THR A 444 1.96 -3.85 -22.76
CA THR A 444 2.69 -4.13 -21.52
C THR A 444 2.53 -5.59 -21.18
N THR A 445 3.64 -6.29 -20.92
CA THR A 445 3.58 -7.67 -20.42
C THR A 445 3.68 -7.63 -18.91
N ILE A 446 2.57 -7.86 -18.22
CA ILE A 446 2.55 -8.03 -16.77
C ILE A 446 2.94 -9.47 -16.48
N SER A 447 4.04 -9.66 -15.74
CA SER A 447 4.45 -10.97 -15.27
C SER A 447 3.82 -11.20 -13.90
N TRP A 448 2.76 -12.00 -13.82
CA TRP A 448 2.08 -12.29 -12.58
C TRP A 448 2.77 -13.41 -11.80
N GLY A 449 2.81 -13.30 -10.46
CA GLY A 449 3.26 -14.36 -9.54
C GLY A 449 2.23 -15.48 -9.37
N GLY A 450 1.71 -16.01 -10.48
CA GLY A 450 0.58 -16.94 -10.58
C GLY A 450 -0.55 -16.41 -11.48
N ASN A 451 -1.48 -17.27 -11.93
CA ASN A 451 -2.62 -16.82 -12.76
C ASN A 451 -3.58 -15.96 -11.90
N PRO A 452 -3.80 -14.66 -12.24
CA PRO A 452 -4.67 -13.78 -11.45
C PRO A 452 -6.14 -14.23 -11.47
N ASN A 453 -6.58 -14.94 -12.51
CA ASN A 453 -7.96 -15.46 -12.59
C ASN A 453 -8.24 -16.59 -11.59
N ASP A 454 -7.18 -17.26 -11.13
CA ASP A 454 -7.21 -18.37 -10.17
C ASP A 454 -6.66 -17.95 -8.80
N ALA A 455 -6.65 -16.64 -8.50
CA ALA A 455 -6.13 -16.11 -7.23
C ALA A 455 -6.82 -16.74 -6.00
N VAL A 456 -8.07 -17.16 -6.16
CA VAL A 456 -8.90 -17.80 -5.13
C VAL A 456 -9.53 -19.07 -5.68
N GLN A 457 -9.41 -20.18 -4.94
CA GLN A 457 -10.07 -21.45 -5.24
C GLN A 457 -11.18 -21.72 -4.21
N PHE A 458 -12.34 -22.17 -4.67
CA PHE A 458 -13.47 -22.52 -3.80
C PHE A 458 -13.60 -24.03 -3.71
N GLU A 459 -13.93 -24.55 -2.52
CA GLU A 459 -14.38 -25.93 -2.42
C GLU A 459 -15.77 -26.09 -3.06
N PRO A 460 -16.09 -27.27 -3.63
CA PRO A 460 -17.41 -27.52 -4.20
C PRO A 460 -18.51 -27.31 -3.16
N ASN A 461 -19.47 -26.42 -3.45
CA ASN A 461 -20.63 -26.09 -2.62
C ASN A 461 -20.34 -25.48 -1.22
N SER A 462 -19.20 -24.82 -1.03
CA SER A 462 -18.88 -24.13 0.24
C SER A 462 -18.53 -22.65 0.04
N THR A 463 -18.59 -21.86 1.13
CA THR A 463 -18.07 -20.49 1.20
C THR A 463 -16.60 -20.44 1.62
N ILE A 464 -15.96 -21.60 1.83
CA ILE A 464 -14.56 -21.73 2.20
C ILE A 464 -13.72 -21.60 0.93
N TYR A 465 -12.69 -20.77 1.01
CA TYR A 465 -11.80 -20.50 -0.10
C TYR A 465 -10.34 -20.66 0.31
N HIS A 466 -9.54 -21.11 -0.65
CA HIS A 466 -8.12 -21.37 -0.52
C HIS A 466 -7.33 -20.40 -1.42
N PRO A 467 -6.14 -19.96 -0.99
CA PRO A 467 -5.26 -19.21 -1.86
C PRO A 467 -4.76 -20.10 -3.00
N ARG A 468 -4.29 -19.50 -4.09
CA ARG A 468 -3.68 -20.26 -5.19
C ARG A 468 -2.55 -21.19 -4.71
N HIS A 469 -2.45 -22.36 -5.33
CA HIS A 469 -1.40 -23.34 -5.06
C HIS A 469 -0.09 -23.09 -5.83
N SER A 470 -0.13 -22.34 -6.94
CA SER A 470 1.02 -22.11 -7.82
C SER A 470 1.38 -20.63 -7.93
N PHE A 471 2.65 -20.32 -7.72
CA PHE A 471 3.26 -19.00 -7.94
C PHE A 471 4.10 -18.93 -9.22
N LYS A 472 4.02 -19.97 -10.08
CA LYS A 472 4.69 -19.97 -11.38
C LYS A 472 4.28 -18.74 -12.19
N ILE A 473 5.28 -18.12 -12.80
CA ILE A 473 5.12 -16.90 -13.60
C ILE A 473 4.05 -17.11 -14.66
N TRP A 474 3.04 -16.24 -14.67
CA TRP A 474 2.02 -16.18 -15.70
C TRP A 474 2.07 -14.82 -16.38
N GLN A 475 2.27 -14.79 -17.70
CA GLN A 475 2.40 -13.54 -18.43
C GLN A 475 1.05 -13.11 -19.01
N GLN A 476 0.62 -11.91 -18.68
CA GLN A 476 -0.52 -11.25 -19.31
C GLN A 476 -0.01 -10.15 -20.24
N THR A 477 -0.38 -10.21 -21.50
CA THR A 477 -0.22 -9.07 -22.40
C THR A 477 -1.41 -8.15 -22.23
N VAL A 478 -1.21 -7.01 -21.57
CA VAL A 478 -2.20 -5.93 -21.52
C VAL A 478 -2.12 -5.15 -22.83
N ARG A 479 -3.28 -4.99 -23.45
CA ARG A 479 -3.50 -4.30 -24.71
C ARG A 479 -4.51 -3.16 -24.47
N GLN A 480 -4.70 -2.31 -25.47
CA GLN A 480 -5.75 -1.28 -25.51
C GLN A 480 -5.61 -0.25 -24.38
N THR A 481 -4.39 -0.08 -23.88
CA THR A 481 -4.07 0.75 -22.73
C THR A 481 -2.89 1.63 -23.10
N ALA A 482 -2.98 2.91 -22.75
CA ALA A 482 -1.92 3.89 -22.86
C ALA A 482 -1.29 4.16 -21.50
N ILE A 483 -0.19 4.92 -21.51
CA ILE A 483 0.42 5.44 -20.27
C ILE A 483 -0.61 6.34 -19.56
N PRO A 484 -0.88 6.12 -18.26
CA PRO A 484 -1.80 6.96 -17.49
C PRO A 484 -1.39 8.44 -17.45
N TRP A 485 -2.38 9.32 -17.43
CA TRP A 485 -2.17 10.76 -17.32
C TRP A 485 -1.81 11.15 -15.89
N ARG A 486 -0.72 11.91 -15.71
CA ARG A 486 -0.31 12.38 -14.38
C ARG A 486 -1.22 13.52 -13.92
N ASN A 487 -1.42 13.65 -12.61
CA ASN A 487 -2.23 14.74 -12.04
C ASN A 487 -1.71 16.13 -12.44
N GLU A 488 -0.39 16.31 -12.54
CA GLU A 488 0.23 17.53 -13.04
C GLU A 488 -0.13 17.83 -14.51
N GLU A 489 -0.21 16.79 -15.35
CA GLU A 489 -0.57 16.90 -16.78
C GLU A 489 -2.05 17.27 -16.94
N ILE A 490 -2.91 16.62 -16.16
CA ILE A 490 -4.36 16.89 -16.12
C ILE A 490 -4.62 18.34 -15.65
N ALA A 491 -3.96 18.77 -14.58
CA ALA A 491 -4.09 20.14 -14.07
C ALA A 491 -3.59 21.20 -15.07
N ALA A 492 -2.48 20.92 -15.77
CA ALA A 492 -1.98 21.79 -16.83
C ALA A 492 -2.96 21.85 -18.02
N ALA A 493 -3.51 20.73 -18.45
CA ALA A 493 -4.52 20.69 -19.51
C ALA A 493 -5.78 21.50 -19.16
N GLU A 494 -6.27 21.40 -17.92
CA GLU A 494 -7.41 22.22 -17.45
C GLU A 494 -7.06 23.71 -17.43
N GLN A 495 -5.84 24.07 -16.99
CA GLN A 495 -5.35 25.45 -17.04
C GLN A 495 -5.36 25.99 -18.48
N PHE A 496 -4.85 25.20 -19.42
CA PHE A 496 -4.83 25.59 -20.83
C PHE A 496 -6.23 25.69 -21.43
N ARG A 497 -7.11 24.71 -21.14
CA ARG A 497 -8.52 24.76 -21.55
C ARG A 497 -9.21 26.04 -21.08
N ASN A 498 -9.01 26.44 -19.83
CA ASN A 498 -9.59 27.68 -19.29
C ASN A 498 -9.09 28.92 -20.03
N PHE A 499 -7.80 28.98 -20.36
CA PHE A 499 -7.25 30.03 -21.21
C PHE A 499 -7.92 30.05 -22.60
N LEU A 500 -8.04 28.91 -23.28
CA LEU A 500 -8.64 28.83 -24.62
C LEU A 500 -10.10 29.30 -24.61
N VAL A 501 -10.88 28.90 -23.61
CA VAL A 501 -12.29 29.33 -23.44
C VAL A 501 -12.38 30.84 -23.26
N GLN A 502 -11.59 31.42 -22.34
CA GLN A 502 -11.58 32.86 -22.08
C GLN A 502 -11.11 33.65 -23.31
N HIS A 503 -10.06 33.19 -23.98
CA HIS A 503 -9.54 33.81 -25.20
C HIS A 503 -10.60 33.83 -26.31
N THR A 504 -11.36 32.75 -26.46
CA THR A 504 -12.46 32.65 -27.45
C THR A 504 -13.60 33.61 -27.11
N LEU A 505 -13.99 33.72 -25.83
CA LEU A 505 -15.04 34.65 -25.40
C LEU A 505 -14.65 36.12 -25.63
N ASN A 506 -13.39 36.48 -25.37
CA ASN A 506 -12.89 37.84 -25.54
C ASN A 506 -12.74 38.30 -26.99
N ARG A 507 -12.75 37.37 -27.97
CA ARG A 507 -12.77 37.70 -29.40
C ARG A 507 -14.19 37.85 -29.97
N LEU A 508 -15.20 37.35 -29.28
CA LEU A 508 -16.61 37.45 -29.68
C LEU A 508 -17.25 38.77 -29.20
N ASN A 509 -16.64 39.43 -28.21
CA ASN A 509 -16.95 40.77 -27.73
C ASN A 509 -15.98 41.77 -28.32
#